data_AF-A0A645E209-F1
#
_entry.id   AF-A0A645E209-F1
#
_cell.length_a   1.000
_cell.length_b   1.000
_cell.length_c   1.000
_cell.angle_alpha   90.00
_cell.angle_beta   90.00
_cell.angle_gamma   90.00
#
_symmetry.space_group_name_H-M   'P 1'
#
loop_
_entity.id
_entity.type
_entity.pdbx_description
1 polymer ?
#
loop_
_entity_poly.entity_id
_entity_poly.type
_entity_poly.pdbx_seq_one_letter_code
_entity_poly.pdbx_strand_id
1 'polypeptide(L)'
;MAEGPLRSLLADGVIAGAEATMAESIAPGAKDWMRAGHRSPEPGLSYAIDRLGLSPILDLGLRLGEGSGAAAAVPLVRSGIALMREMATLADVS
;
A
#
# COMPACT_ATOMS: atom_id res chain seq x y z
N MET A 1 -6.17 9.24 -17.81
CA MET A 1 -4.98 8.58 -17.26
C MET A 1 -4.12 9.66 -16.63
N ALA A 2 -3.96 9.66 -15.31
CA ALA A 2 -3.25 10.73 -14.61
C ALA A 2 -1.73 10.55 -14.80
N GLU A 3 -1.13 11.34 -15.69
CA GLU A 3 0.32 11.44 -15.89
C GLU A 3 0.97 12.34 -14.82
N GLY A 4 0.76 12.01 -13.55
CA GLY A 4 1.46 12.60 -12.41
C GLY A 4 2.52 11.63 -11.86
N PRO A 5 3.50 12.12 -11.07
CA PRO A 5 4.43 11.22 -10.38
C PRO A 5 3.65 10.15 -9.61
N LEU A 6 4.16 8.92 -9.61
CA LEU A 6 3.64 7.78 -8.83
C LEU A 6 3.61 8.17 -7.34
N ARG A 7 2.48 8.68 -6.85
CA ARG A 7 2.27 9.00 -5.43
C ARG A 7 1.35 7.94 -4.85
N SER A 8 1.93 6.82 -4.43
CA SER A 8 1.19 5.82 -3.66
C SER A 8 1.17 6.22 -2.19
N LEU A 9 -0.02 6.28 -1.60
CA LEU A 9 -0.25 6.35 -0.16
C LEU A 9 -0.25 4.94 0.41
N LEU A 10 0.47 4.71 1.51
CA LEU A 10 0.44 3.45 2.25
C LEU A 10 -0.44 3.59 3.49
N ALA A 11 -1.58 2.88 3.50
CA ALA A 11 -2.45 2.82 4.67
C ALA A 11 -1.84 1.92 5.74
N ASP A 12 -1.87 2.40 6.99
CA ASP A 12 -1.41 1.67 8.17
C ASP A 12 -2.60 0.98 8.87
N GLY A 13 -2.78 1.21 10.18
CA GLY A 13 -3.83 0.61 11.00
C GLY A 13 -5.26 1.07 10.69
N VAL A 14 -6.18 0.71 11.60
CA VAL A 14 -7.63 0.89 11.44
C VAL A 14 -8.05 2.31 11.09
N ILE A 15 -7.43 3.33 11.72
CA ILE A 15 -7.75 4.75 11.47
C ILE A 15 -7.49 5.11 10.01
N ALA A 16 -6.30 4.77 9.48
CA ALA A 16 -5.96 5.01 8.08
C ALA A 16 -6.87 4.23 7.13
N GLY A 17 -7.30 3.01 7.49
CA GLY A 17 -8.30 2.26 6.73
C GLY A 17 -9.68 2.95 6.67
N ALA A 18 -10.13 3.53 7.80
CA ALA A 18 -11.37 4.29 7.85
C ALA A 18 -11.28 5.57 7.01
N GLU A 19 -10.18 6.31 7.13
CA GLU A 19 -9.90 7.51 6.33
C GLU A 19 -9.85 7.19 4.83
N ALA A 20 -9.19 6.09 4.43
CA ALA A 20 -9.16 5.63 3.04
C ALA A 20 -10.57 5.31 2.51
N THR A 21 -11.42 4.68 3.33
CA THR A 21 -12.80 4.38 2.97
C THR A 21 -13.64 5.66 2.81
N MET A 22 -13.42 6.64 3.68
CA MET A 22 -14.07 7.95 3.58
C MET A 22 -13.56 8.75 2.37
N ALA A 23 -12.27 8.68 2.07
CA ALA A 23 -11.70 9.35 0.91
C ALA A 23 -12.30 8.80 -0.40
N GLU A 24 -12.46 7.48 -0.52
CA GLU A 24 -13.13 6.85 -1.67
C GLU A 24 -14.62 7.24 -1.77
N SER A 25 -15.32 7.44 -0.64
CA SER A 25 -16.73 7.85 -0.67
C SER A 25 -16.90 9.33 -1.07
N ILE A 26 -15.96 10.20 -0.67
CA ILE A 26 -15.95 11.63 -1.02
C ILE A 26 -15.50 11.82 -2.47
N ALA A 27 -14.47 11.09 -2.91
CA ALA A 27 -13.87 11.17 -4.22
C ALA A 27 -13.66 9.76 -4.80
N PRO A 28 -14.65 9.21 -5.53
CA PRO A 28 -14.54 7.91 -6.16
C PRO A 28 -13.30 7.80 -7.05
N GLY A 29 -12.52 6.73 -6.88
CA GLY A 29 -11.21 6.52 -7.53
C GLY A 29 -10.02 6.96 -6.69
N ALA A 30 -10.23 7.56 -5.51
CA ALA A 30 -9.14 7.87 -4.57
C ALA A 30 -8.36 6.61 -4.16
N LYS A 31 -9.04 5.47 -4.01
CA LYS A 31 -8.42 4.19 -3.64
C LYS A 31 -7.32 3.73 -4.61
N ASP A 32 -7.35 4.15 -5.87
CA ASP A 32 -6.36 3.74 -6.88
C ASP A 32 -4.96 4.27 -6.54
N TRP A 33 -4.90 5.35 -5.76
CA TRP A 33 -3.68 5.97 -5.23
C TRP A 33 -3.20 5.35 -3.91
N MET A 34 -3.89 4.33 -3.39
CA MET A 34 -3.64 3.77 -2.07
C MET A 34 -3.20 2.32 -2.16
N ARG A 35 -2.36 1.88 -1.23
CA ARG A 35 -2.05 0.46 -0.97
C ARG A 35 -2.07 0.24 0.54
N ALA A 36 -2.37 -0.97 0.97
CA ALA A 36 -2.24 -1.31 2.38
C ALA A 36 -0.77 -1.66 2.67
N GLY A 37 -0.15 -0.97 3.64
CA GLY A 37 1.21 -1.25 4.05
C GLY A 37 1.34 -2.63 4.66
N HIS A 38 0.39 -2.99 5.54
CA HIS A 38 0.34 -4.30 6.14
C HIS A 38 -1.10 -4.77 6.39
N ARG A 39 -1.27 -6.07 6.65
CA ARG A 39 -2.46 -6.62 7.30
C ARG A 39 -2.31 -6.47 8.82
N SER A 40 -3.28 -5.82 9.45
CA SER A 40 -3.41 -5.75 10.92
C SER A 40 -4.29 -6.91 11.40
N PRO A 41 -4.00 -7.51 12.57
CA PRO A 41 -4.90 -8.45 13.22
C PRO A 41 -6.17 -7.76 13.74
N GLU A 42 -6.22 -6.43 13.76
CA GLU A 42 -7.44 -5.68 14.07
C GLU A 42 -8.46 -5.83 12.93
N PRO A 43 -9.69 -6.33 13.20
CA PRO A 43 -10.67 -6.63 12.16
C PRO A 43 -11.05 -5.43 11.30
N GLY A 44 -11.02 -4.22 11.87
CA GLY A 44 -11.42 -2.98 11.20
C GLY A 44 -10.57 -2.66 9.96
N LEU A 45 -9.26 -2.90 10.03
CA LEU A 45 -8.40 -2.65 8.87
C LEU A 45 -8.67 -3.68 7.77
N SER A 46 -8.77 -4.98 8.13
CA SER A 46 -9.06 -6.04 7.15
C SER A 46 -10.38 -5.76 6.42
N TYR A 47 -11.42 -5.37 7.14
CA TYR A 47 -12.69 -4.97 6.54
C TYR A 47 -12.54 -3.78 5.56
N ALA A 48 -11.79 -2.74 5.95
CA ALA A 48 -11.58 -1.56 5.12
C ALA A 48 -10.81 -1.89 3.83
N ILE A 49 -9.69 -2.63 3.93
CA ILE A 49 -8.89 -2.98 2.75
C ILE A 49 -9.62 -3.93 1.82
N ASP A 50 -10.40 -4.89 2.35
CA ASP A 50 -11.21 -5.81 1.54
C ASP A 50 -12.32 -5.04 0.81
N ARG A 51 -13.01 -4.10 1.48
CA ARG A 51 -14.02 -3.23 0.88
C ARG A 51 -13.45 -2.35 -0.25
N LEU A 52 -12.23 -1.86 -0.07
CA LEU A 52 -11.54 -1.03 -1.05
C LEU A 52 -10.87 -1.87 -2.16
N GLY A 53 -10.75 -3.18 -1.99
CA GLY A 53 -10.00 -4.05 -2.90
C GLY A 53 -8.49 -3.80 -2.86
N LEU A 54 -7.96 -3.35 -1.72
CA LEU A 54 -6.53 -3.10 -1.53
C LEU A 54 -5.82 -4.37 -1.08
N SER A 55 -4.72 -4.70 -1.75
CA SER A 55 -3.83 -5.78 -1.31
C SER A 55 -2.76 -5.27 -0.33
N PRO A 56 -2.58 -5.91 0.84
CA PRO A 56 -1.52 -5.57 1.77
C PRO A 56 -0.15 -6.03 1.25
N ILE A 57 0.87 -5.20 1.47
CA ILE A 57 2.27 -5.52 1.10
C ILE A 57 2.88 -6.52 2.10
N LEU A 58 2.56 -6.36 3.39
CA LEU A 58 3.07 -7.18 4.48
C LEU A 58 1.95 -7.90 5.23
N ASP A 59 2.23 -9.09 5.75
CA ASP A 59 1.37 -9.78 6.71
C ASP A 59 2.24 -10.35 7.84
N LEU A 60 2.47 -9.52 8.87
CA LEU A 60 3.40 -9.78 9.97
C LEU A 60 2.74 -9.70 11.35
N GLY A 61 1.40 -9.55 11.41
CA GLY A 61 0.67 -9.40 12.67
C GLY A 61 0.97 -8.11 13.46
N LEU A 62 1.45 -7.05 12.79
CA LEU A 62 1.74 -5.76 13.41
C LEU A 62 0.45 -5.08 13.89
N ARG A 63 0.49 -4.45 15.07
CA ARG A 63 -0.67 -3.79 15.70
C ARG A 63 -0.30 -2.58 16.57
N LEU A 64 0.86 -1.98 16.32
CA LEU A 64 1.30 -0.79 17.05
C LEU A 64 0.53 0.46 16.57
N GLY A 65 0.24 0.54 15.27
CA GLY A 65 -0.31 1.74 14.65
C GLY A 65 0.78 2.79 14.40
N GLU A 66 0.41 4.08 14.48
CA GLU A 66 1.32 5.22 14.33
C GLU A 66 2.07 5.28 12.99
N GLY A 67 1.57 4.59 11.95
CA GLY A 67 2.23 4.49 10.66
C GLY A 67 3.34 3.44 10.60
N SER A 68 3.54 2.65 11.66
CA SER A 68 4.65 1.71 11.77
C SER A 68 4.59 0.57 10.74
N GLY A 69 3.41 0.03 10.45
CA GLY A 69 3.23 -1.00 9.42
C GLY A 69 3.35 -0.44 8.00
N ALA A 70 2.84 0.77 7.77
CA ALA A 70 3.07 1.50 6.52
C ALA A 70 4.56 1.79 6.30
N ALA A 71 5.26 2.28 7.32
CA ALA A 71 6.70 2.56 7.27
C ALA A 71 7.52 1.28 7.03
N ALA A 72 7.15 0.17 7.67
CA ALA A 72 7.79 -1.13 7.47
C ALA A 72 7.68 -1.65 6.02
N ALA A 73 6.65 -1.26 5.28
CA ALA A 73 6.48 -1.64 3.88
C ALA A 73 7.30 -0.79 2.88
N VAL A 74 7.75 0.40 3.27
CA VAL A 74 8.49 1.33 2.40
C VAL A 74 9.75 0.71 1.78
N PRO A 75 10.62 0.00 2.53
CA PRO A 75 11.80 -0.64 1.96
C PRO A 75 11.45 -1.63 0.84
N LEU A 76 10.38 -2.42 0.98
CA LEU A 76 9.96 -3.36 -0.06
C LEU A 76 9.48 -2.65 -1.33
N VAL A 77 8.72 -1.56 -1.19
CA VAL A 77 8.31 -0.74 -2.34
C VAL A 77 9.53 -0.19 -3.07
N ARG A 78 10.51 0.33 -2.33
CA ARG A 78 11.77 0.84 -2.89
C ARG A 78 12.57 -0.26 -3.59
N SER A 79 12.68 -1.44 -2.99
CA SER A 79 13.35 -2.59 -3.61
C SER A 79 12.67 -3.01 -4.90
N GLY A 80 11.32 -3.05 -4.95
CA GLY A 80 10.59 -3.35 -6.19
C GLY A 80 10.88 -2.33 -7.30
N ILE A 81 10.93 -1.04 -6.96
CA ILE A 81 11.30 0.02 -7.91
C ILE A 81 12.75 -0.16 -8.40
N ALA A 82 13.69 -0.47 -7.50
CA ALA A 82 15.09 -0.70 -7.85
C ALA A 82 15.23 -1.90 -8.79
N LEU A 83 14.56 -3.02 -8.48
CA LEU A 83 14.55 -4.22 -9.34
C LEU A 83 14.04 -3.92 -10.75
N MET A 84 12.96 -3.13 -10.88
CA MET A 84 12.44 -2.74 -12.20
C MET A 84 13.39 -1.82 -13.00
N ARG A 85 14.27 -1.08 -12.33
CA ARG A 85 15.17 -0.12 -12.96
C ARG A 85 16.56 -0.68 -13.26
N GLU A 86 17.06 -1.55 -12.39
CA GLU A 86 18.47 -1.91 -12.33
C GLU A 86 18.72 -3.38 -12.67
N MET A 87 17.68 -4.22 -12.69
CA MET A 87 17.87 -5.62 -13.07
C MET A 87 18.13 -5.72 -14.58
N ALA A 88 19.30 -6.24 -14.94
CA ALA A 88 19.65 -6.55 -16.32
C ALA A 88 18.59 -7.49 -16.92
N THR A 89 18.21 -7.21 -18.15
CA THR A 89 17.27 -8.05 -18.88
C THR A 89 17.99 -9.31 -19.37
N LEU A 90 17.23 -10.37 -19.66
CA LEU A 90 17.82 -11.61 -20.18
C LEU A 90 18.61 -11.40 -21.49
N ALA A 91 18.28 -10.36 -22.26
CA ALA A 91 18.99 -9.99 -23.48
C ALA A 91 20.39 -9.41 -23.22
N ASP A 92 20.66 -8.91 -22.01
CA ASP A 92 21.94 -8.29 -21.65
C ASP A 92 23.02 -9.33 -21.27
N VAL A 93 22.67 -10.62 -21.18
CA VAL A 93 23.53 -11.71 -20.67
C VAL A 93 23.74 -12.85 -21.67
N SER A 94 23.25 -12.72 -22.92
CA SER A 94 23.35 -13.73 -23.99
C SER A 94 24.42 -13.42 -25.03
#